data_AF-A0A519NDL1-F1
#
_entry.id   AF-A0A519NDL1-F1
#
_cell.length_a   1.000
_cell.length_b   1.000
_cell.length_c   1.000
_cell.angle_alpha   90.00
_cell.angle_beta   90.00
_cell.angle_gamma   90.00
#
_symmetry.space_group_name_H-M   'P 1'
#
loop_
_entity.id
_entity.type
_entity.pdbx_description
1 polymer ?
#
loop_
_entity_poly.entity_id
_entity_poly.type
_entity_poly.pdbx_seq_one_letter_code
_entity_poly.pdbx_strand_id
1 'polypeptide(L)'
;MRSMIEDWQSSGKSKKEYCLEKGINEARFYYWYSRINGKEDTPRGFIPIERHSGIREIEVFYPNGVKLKVNVDLPLLAQLIRLY
;
A
#
# COMPACT_ATOMS: atom_id res chain seq x y z
N MET A 1 -28.75 1.80 2.68
CA MET A 1 -27.37 2.14 3.08
C MET A 1 -27.00 3.55 2.63
N ARG A 2 -27.05 3.90 1.34
CA ARG A 2 -26.82 5.29 0.88
C ARG A 2 -27.81 6.29 1.48
N SER A 3 -29.11 5.99 1.42
CA SER A 3 -30.17 6.81 2.05
C SER A 3 -29.91 7.09 3.54
N MET A 4 -29.45 6.09 4.28
CA MET A 4 -29.10 6.24 5.70
C MET A 4 -27.89 7.17 5.93
N ILE A 5 -26.92 7.19 5.03
CA ILE A 5 -25.77 8.11 5.10
C ILE A 5 -26.19 9.52 4.72
N GLU A 6 -27.07 9.69 3.74
CA GLU A 6 -27.66 10.98 3.37
C GLU A 6 -28.53 11.55 4.51
N ASP A 7 -29.33 10.70 5.15
CA ASP A 7 -30.09 11.03 6.36
C ASP A 7 -29.17 11.44 7.51
N TRP A 8 -28.04 10.73 7.70
CA TRP A 8 -27.05 11.12 8.70
C TRP A 8 -26.39 12.47 8.36
N GLN A 9 -25.98 12.67 7.10
CA GLN A 9 -25.37 13.92 6.64
C GLN A 9 -26.31 15.12 6.79
N SER A 10 -27.59 14.95 6.45
CA SER A 10 -28.61 15.99 6.62
C SER A 10 -28.97 16.23 8.09
N SER A 11 -28.85 15.22 8.96
CA SER A 11 -29.13 15.38 10.38
C SER A 11 -28.12 16.28 11.13
N GLY A 12 -26.90 16.45 10.59
CA GLY A 12 -25.82 17.22 11.24
C GLY A 12 -25.28 16.62 12.54
N LYS A 13 -25.75 15.43 12.93
CA LYS A 13 -25.35 14.74 14.17
C LYS A 13 -23.99 14.07 14.03
N SER A 14 -23.30 13.83 15.14
CA SER A 14 -22.13 12.95 15.09
C SER A 14 -22.57 11.52 14.70
N LYS A 15 -21.64 10.75 14.13
CA LYS A 15 -21.91 9.35 13.73
C LYS A 15 -22.41 8.51 14.92
N LYS A 16 -21.84 8.76 16.10
CA LYS A 16 -22.18 8.05 17.35
C LYS A 16 -23.59 8.38 17.82
N GLU A 17 -23.94 9.67 17.86
CA GLU A 17 -25.30 10.11 18.25
C GLU A 17 -26.36 9.59 17.30
N TYR A 18 -26.09 9.63 15.99
CA TYR A 18 -27.00 9.10 14.98
C TYR A 18 -27.20 7.58 15.13
N CYS A 19 -26.13 6.82 15.36
CA CYS A 19 -26.22 5.38 15.60
C CYS A 19 -27.01 5.06 16.87
N LEU A 20 -26.80 5.82 17.94
CA LEU A 20 -27.50 5.65 19.21
C LEU A 20 -29.01 5.90 19.05
N GLU A 21 -29.39 7.00 18.42
CA GLU A 21 -30.80 7.39 18.24
C GLU A 21 -31.56 6.43 17.31
N LYS A 22 -30.91 5.95 16.25
CA LYS A 22 -31.52 5.02 15.28
C LYS A 22 -31.38 3.55 15.68
N GLY A 23 -30.72 3.24 16.80
CA GLY A 23 -30.46 1.86 17.23
C GLY A 23 -29.58 1.08 16.26
N ILE A 24 -28.70 1.77 15.53
CA ILE A 24 -27.81 1.16 14.54
C ILE A 24 -26.51 0.76 15.23
N ASN A 25 -26.02 -0.44 14.93
CA ASN A 25 -24.70 -0.85 15.37
C ASN A 25 -23.61 0.03 14.73
N GLU A 26 -22.79 0.66 15.57
CA GLU A 26 -21.74 1.58 15.12
C GLU A 26 -20.78 0.94 14.11
N ALA A 27 -20.29 -0.28 14.36
CA ALA A 27 -19.37 -0.97 13.45
C ALA A 27 -19.98 -1.20 12.06
N ARG A 28 -21.28 -1.53 12.02
CA ARG A 28 -22.03 -1.70 10.78
C ARG A 28 -22.19 -0.38 10.03
N PHE A 29 -22.46 0.71 10.76
CA PHE A 29 -22.50 2.06 10.20
C PHE A 29 -21.14 2.47 9.60
N TYR A 30 -20.04 2.30 10.34
CA TYR A 30 -18.69 2.61 9.85
C TYR A 30 -18.31 1.79 8.63
N TYR A 31 -18.68 0.50 8.59
CA TYR A 31 -18.49 -0.34 7.42
C TYR A 31 -19.20 0.22 6.18
N TRP A 32 -20.48 0.59 6.30
CA TRP A 32 -21.24 1.17 5.19
C TRP A 32 -20.72 2.55 4.78
N TYR A 33 -20.31 3.37 5.75
CA TYR A 33 -19.69 4.66 5.52
C TYR A 33 -18.39 4.53 4.73
N SER A 34 -17.51 3.62 5.15
CA SER A 34 -16.27 3.31 4.44
C SER A 34 -16.54 2.72 3.06
N ARG A 35 -17.55 1.88 2.89
CA ARG A 35 -17.89 1.29 1.60
C ARG A 35 -18.48 2.29 0.59
N ILE A 36 -19.12 3.35 1.06
CA ILE A 36 -19.74 4.38 0.20
C ILE A 36 -18.75 5.53 -0.08
N ASN A 37 -17.93 5.91 0.90
CA ASN A 37 -16.94 6.99 0.76
C ASN A 37 -15.55 6.52 0.34
N GLY A 38 -15.21 5.27 0.65
CA GLY A 38 -14.10 4.57 0.04
C GLY A 38 -14.43 4.43 -1.42
N LYS A 39 -13.80 5.27 -2.23
CA LYS A 39 -13.70 5.06 -3.67
C LYS A 39 -13.38 3.58 -3.89
N GLU A 40 -14.00 2.97 -4.90
CA GLU A 40 -13.63 1.64 -5.38
C GLU A 40 -12.20 1.58 -5.96
N ASP A 41 -11.28 2.40 -5.44
CA ASP A 41 -9.88 2.54 -5.83
C ASP A 41 -9.00 1.45 -5.22
N THR A 42 -9.55 0.56 -4.39
CA THR A 42 -8.92 -0.76 -4.24
C THR A 42 -9.44 -1.63 -5.38
N PRO A 43 -8.67 -1.82 -6.47
CA PRO A 43 -9.08 -2.73 -7.53
C PRO A 43 -9.34 -4.08 -6.88
N ARG A 44 -10.57 -4.59 -7.02
CA ARG A 44 -10.89 -5.98 -6.70
C ARG A 44 -10.22 -6.85 -7.75
N GLY A 45 -8.92 -7.05 -7.62
CA GLY A 45 -8.08 -7.67 -8.63
C GLY A 45 -6.61 -7.60 -8.24
N PHE A 46 -5.74 -7.75 -9.23
CA PHE A 46 -4.30 -7.71 -9.01
C PHE A 46 -3.87 -6.31 -8.55
N ILE A 47 -3.11 -6.27 -7.45
CA ILE A 47 -2.42 -5.07 -6.98
C ILE A 47 -1.16 -4.92 -7.85
N PRO A 48 -0.94 -3.78 -8.52
CA PRO A 48 0.28 -3.57 -9.27
C PRO A 48 1.47 -3.58 -8.33
N ILE A 49 2.40 -4.50 -8.53
CA ILE A 49 3.70 -4.45 -7.88
C ILE A 49 4.51 -3.41 -8.66
N GLU A 50 4.85 -2.30 -8.01
CA GLU A 50 5.85 -1.39 -8.52
C GLU A 50 7.16 -2.15 -8.63
N ARG A 51 7.52 -2.58 -9.84
CA ARG A 51 8.88 -3.02 -10.11
C ARG A 51 9.76 -1.80 -9.94
N HIS A 52 10.48 -1.72 -8.82
CA HIS A 52 11.60 -0.80 -8.70
C HIS A 52 12.61 -1.19 -9.78
N SER A 53 12.51 -0.52 -10.93
CA SER A 53 13.43 -0.69 -12.05
C SER A 53 14.78 -0.17 -11.62
N GLY A 54 15.68 -1.11 -11.34
CA GLY A 54 17.06 -0.86 -11.01
C GLY A 54 17.50 -1.85 -9.93
N ILE A 55 18.33 -2.82 -10.31
CA ILE A 55 19.24 -3.44 -9.35
C ILE A 55 20.07 -2.28 -8.81
N ARG A 56 19.71 -1.78 -7.62
CA ARG A 56 20.44 -0.65 -7.02
C ARG A 56 21.77 -1.11 -6.46
N GLU A 57 21.87 -2.39 -6.10
CA GLU A 57 23.00 -2.91 -5.35
C GLU A 57 23.28 -4.36 -5.75
N ILE A 58 24.53 -4.63 -6.14
CA ILE A 58 25.04 -5.96 -6.50
C ILE A 58 26.00 -6.39 -5.40
N GLU A 59 25.83 -7.61 -4.90
CA GLU A 59 26.75 -8.24 -3.97
C GLU A 59 27.52 -9.40 -4.65
N VAL A 60 28.85 -9.35 -4.60
CA VAL A 60 29.74 -10.41 -5.12
C VAL A 60 30.46 -11.07 -3.94
N PHE A 61 30.44 -12.40 -3.90
CA PHE A 61 31.07 -13.21 -2.86
C PHE A 61 32.19 -14.04 -3.47
N TYR A 62 33.41 -13.88 -2.97
CA TYR A 62 34.58 -14.64 -3.41
C TYR A 62 34.88 -15.82 -2.46
N PRO A 63 35.47 -16.92 -2.96
CA PRO A 63 35.83 -18.08 -2.13
C PRO A 63 36.84 -17.77 -1.01
N ASN A 64 37.63 -16.71 -1.16
CA ASN A 64 38.55 -16.23 -0.13
C ASN A 64 37.86 -15.42 1.00
N GLY A 65 36.52 -15.34 0.98
CA GLY A 65 35.72 -14.64 1.98
C GLY A 65 35.52 -13.14 1.71
N VAL A 66 36.07 -12.60 0.63
CA VAL A 66 35.85 -11.19 0.25
C VAL A 66 34.41 -11.01 -0.24
N LYS A 67 33.72 -9.99 0.29
CA LYS A 67 32.38 -9.58 -0.14
C LYS A 67 32.44 -8.16 -0.71
N LEU A 68 32.05 -7.99 -1.96
CA LEU A 68 31.91 -6.68 -2.59
C LEU A 68 30.44 -6.28 -2.65
N LYS A 69 30.17 -5.02 -2.34
CA LYS A 69 28.83 -4.44 -2.36
C LYS A 69 28.88 -3.17 -3.19
N VAL A 70 28.26 -3.18 -4.37
CA VAL A 70 28.47 -2.16 -5.40
C VAL A 70 27.14 -1.62 -5.88
N ASN A 71 27.01 -0.28 -5.89
CA ASN A 71 25.85 0.43 -6.39
C ASN A 71 26.11 0.98 -7.81
N VAL A 72 26.53 0.15 -8.78
CA VAL A 72 26.96 0.66 -10.11
C VAL A 72 26.75 -0.38 -11.23
N ASP A 73 26.66 0.16 -12.45
CA ASP A 73 26.62 -0.47 -13.77
C ASP A 73 27.48 -1.74 -13.90
N LEU A 74 26.80 -2.84 -14.25
CA LEU A 74 27.33 -4.21 -14.32
C LEU A 74 28.56 -4.39 -15.25
N PRO A 75 28.69 -3.68 -16.40
CA PRO A 75 29.86 -3.77 -17.27
C PRO A 75 31.15 -3.25 -16.61
N LEU A 76 31.09 -2.17 -15.82
CA LEU A 76 32.25 -1.66 -15.09
C LEU A 76 32.72 -2.67 -14.05
N LEU A 77 31.77 -3.27 -13.32
CA LEU A 77 32.06 -4.35 -12.38
C LEU A 77 32.76 -5.52 -13.08
N ALA A 78 32.25 -5.94 -14.24
CA ALA A 78 32.84 -7.03 -15.02
C ALA A 78 34.28 -6.71 -15.48
N GLN A 79 34.59 -5.46 -15.82
CA GLN A 79 35.96 -5.05 -16.17
C GLN A 79 36.91 -5.13 -14.96
N LEU A 80 36.46 -4.66 -13.79
CA LEU A 80 37.28 -4.66 -12.57
C LEU A 80 37.57 -6.07 -12.05
N ILE A 81 36.63 -7.00 -12.20
CA ILE A 81 36.81 -8.39 -11.75
C ILE A 81 37.82 -9.15 -12.63
N ARG A 82 37.94 -8.82 -13.93
CA ARG A 82 38.88 -9.48 -14.86
C ARG A 82 40.34 -9.03 -14.70
N LEU A 83 40.62 -8.05 -13.85
CA LEU A 83 41.97 -7.56 -13.55
C LEU A 83 42.68 -8.40 -12.46
N TYR A 84 42.02 -9.43 -11.93
CA TYR A 84 42.54 -10.32 -10.89
C TYR A 84 42.81 -11.73 -11.42
#